data_AF-A0A0B8NDR7-F1
#
_entry.id   AF-A0A0B8NDR7-F1
#
_cell.length_a   1.000
_cell.length_b   1.000
_cell.length_c   1.000
_cell.angle_alpha   90.00
_cell.angle_beta   90.00
_cell.angle_gamma   90.00
#
_symmetry.space_group_name_H-M   'P 1'
#
loop_
_entity.id
_entity.type
_entity.pdbx_description
1 polymer ?
#
loop_
_entity_poly.entity_id
_entity_poly.type
_entity_poly.pdbx_seq_one_letter_code
_entity_poly.pdbx_strand_id
1 'polypeptide(L)'
;MDRSTRATAIRRIGAISIRSIGAVAILAIAFVATACVADPPAAQQVPRSHAAETLGKAAVPADLNGQTVQLSYNTGSGGTIAFATDGRSLTYTAAGTGRQTSTPVAIEPIEAGIFLVTWTDDTGAVVSQVQDYRTGKVEGTWTRRDASGQAVIETRTGSVHLTD
;
A
#
# COMPACT_ATOMS: atom_id res chain seq x y z
N MET A 1 -41.45 59.82 -3.12
CA MET A 1 -41.22 59.24 -4.47
C MET A 1 -39.94 58.44 -4.35
N ASP A 2 -39.87 57.12 -4.46
CA ASP A 2 -40.83 56.10 -4.87
C ASP A 2 -40.42 54.79 -4.18
N ARG A 3 -41.42 53.97 -3.82
CA ARG A 3 -41.29 52.64 -3.22
C ARG A 3 -41.26 51.62 -4.36
N SER A 4 -40.27 50.74 -4.42
CA SER A 4 -40.45 49.42 -5.02
C SER A 4 -39.35 48.46 -4.52
N THR A 5 -39.56 47.55 -3.56
CA THR A 5 -40.41 46.33 -3.53
C THR A 5 -39.63 45.06 -3.94
N ARG A 6 -39.27 44.26 -2.90
CA ARG A 6 -39.39 42.77 -2.77
C ARG A 6 -38.63 41.84 -3.76
N ALA A 7 -38.34 40.56 -3.50
CA ALA A 7 -38.36 39.67 -2.33
C ALA A 7 -37.70 38.33 -2.72
N THR A 8 -37.25 37.61 -1.70
CA THR A 8 -36.86 36.19 -1.63
C THR A 8 -37.96 35.20 -2.05
N ALA A 9 -37.60 34.07 -2.69
CA ALA A 9 -38.11 32.68 -2.51
C ALA A 9 -37.66 31.82 -3.71
N ILE A 10 -36.86 30.74 -3.62
CA ILE A 10 -37.01 29.41 -2.98
C ILE A 10 -38.20 28.57 -3.48
N ARG A 11 -37.83 27.47 -4.17
CA ARG A 11 -38.49 26.17 -4.41
C ARG A 11 -39.86 26.13 -5.09
N ARG A 12 -39.95 25.38 -6.21
CA ARG A 12 -41.07 24.45 -6.45
C ARG A 12 -40.58 23.15 -7.09
N ILE A 13 -40.86 22.06 -6.37
CA ILE A 13 -40.75 20.67 -6.77
C ILE A 13 -41.90 20.38 -7.76
N GLY A 14 -41.59 19.81 -8.91
CA GLY A 14 -42.55 19.46 -9.94
C GLY A 14 -43.39 18.25 -9.55
N ALA A 15 -44.67 18.52 -9.30
CA ALA A 15 -45.89 17.77 -9.62
C ALA A 15 -45.84 16.22 -9.75
N ILE A 16 -46.45 15.54 -8.78
CA ILE A 16 -47.08 14.22 -8.97
C ILE A 16 -48.57 14.47 -9.22
N SER A 17 -49.06 14.14 -10.41
CA SER A 17 -50.49 14.19 -10.77
C SER A 17 -50.99 12.77 -10.96
N ILE A 18 -51.84 12.32 -10.03
CA ILE A 18 -52.55 11.04 -10.06
C ILE A 18 -53.94 11.29 -10.65
N ARG A 19 -54.26 10.65 -11.78
CA ARG A 19 -55.64 10.49 -12.26
C ARG A 19 -55.87 9.11 -12.90
N SER A 20 -56.54 8.27 -12.12
CA SER A 20 -57.68 7.39 -12.44
C SER A 20 -57.70 6.47 -13.68
N ILE A 21 -57.76 5.17 -13.37
CA ILE A 21 -58.66 4.11 -13.87
C ILE A 21 -58.71 3.86 -15.39
N GLY A 22 -58.08 2.76 -15.80
CA GLY A 22 -58.39 2.01 -17.02
C GLY A 22 -58.20 0.52 -16.74
N ALA A 23 -59.31 -0.21 -16.59
CA ALA A 23 -59.30 -1.66 -16.45
C ALA A 23 -58.91 -2.29 -17.79
N VAL A 24 -57.80 -3.01 -17.84
CA VAL A 24 -57.48 -3.93 -18.93
C VAL A 24 -57.07 -5.25 -18.29
N ALA A 25 -57.98 -6.21 -18.32
CA ALA A 25 -57.65 -7.61 -18.06
C ALA A 25 -56.85 -8.12 -19.26
N ILE A 26 -55.55 -8.32 -19.10
CA ILE A 26 -54.72 -9.04 -20.06
C ILE A 26 -54.24 -10.33 -19.41
N LEU A 27 -54.75 -11.40 -20.02
CA LEU A 27 -54.41 -12.81 -19.94
C LEU A 27 -52.96 -13.09 -19.51
N ALA A 28 -52.82 -13.88 -18.45
CA ALA A 28 -51.55 -14.45 -18.02
C ALA A 28 -51.03 -15.46 -19.05
N ILE A 29 -49.78 -15.28 -19.49
CA ILE A 29 -48.94 -16.37 -20.00
C ILE A 29 -47.62 -16.28 -19.22
N ALA A 30 -47.52 -17.07 -18.15
CA ALA A 30 -46.26 -17.29 -17.47
C ALA A 30 -45.36 -18.14 -18.39
N PHE A 31 -44.51 -17.48 -19.18
CA PHE A 31 -43.33 -18.14 -19.71
C PHE A 31 -42.39 -18.41 -18.53
N VAL A 32 -42.48 -19.61 -17.96
CA VAL A 32 -41.41 -20.16 -17.13
C VAL A 32 -40.27 -20.45 -18.09
N ALA A 33 -39.40 -19.46 -18.30
CA ALA A 33 -38.06 -19.76 -18.76
C ALA A 33 -37.42 -20.60 -17.65
N THR A 34 -37.40 -21.91 -17.82
CA THR A 34 -36.41 -22.76 -17.16
C THR A 34 -35.06 -22.33 -17.72
N ALA A 35 -34.52 -21.23 -17.20
CA ALA A 35 -33.11 -20.98 -17.28
C ALA A 35 -32.46 -22.16 -16.54
N CYS A 36 -31.87 -23.08 -17.30
CA CYS A 36 -30.86 -23.96 -16.75
C CYS A 36 -29.78 -23.04 -16.18
N VAL A 37 -29.87 -22.72 -14.88
CA VAL A 37 -28.73 -22.20 -14.15
C VAL A 37 -27.75 -23.37 -14.19
N ALA A 38 -26.77 -23.29 -15.09
CA ALA A 38 -25.64 -24.17 -15.03
C ALA A 38 -25.08 -24.06 -13.61
N ASP A 39 -25.09 -25.17 -12.89
CA ASP A 39 -24.50 -25.25 -11.56
C ASP A 39 -23.07 -24.68 -11.68
N PRO A 40 -22.70 -23.66 -10.88
CA PRO A 40 -21.33 -23.18 -10.92
C PRO A 40 -20.41 -24.37 -10.63
N PRO A 41 -19.33 -24.59 -11.41
CA PRO A 41 -18.41 -25.67 -11.12
C PRO A 41 -17.97 -25.54 -9.67
N ALA A 42 -18.03 -26.65 -8.93
CA ALA A 42 -17.65 -26.68 -7.52
C ALA A 42 -16.31 -25.96 -7.36
N ALA A 43 -16.25 -25.03 -6.39
CA ALA A 43 -15.03 -24.27 -6.12
C ALA A 43 -13.86 -25.23 -6.04
N GLN A 44 -12.91 -25.07 -6.95
CA GLN A 44 -11.77 -25.96 -7.08
C GLN A 44 -10.97 -25.86 -5.78
N GLN A 45 -11.12 -26.84 -4.91
CA GLN A 45 -10.37 -26.90 -3.66
C GLN A 45 -8.93 -27.21 -4.02
N VAL A 46 -8.10 -26.16 -4.05
CA VAL A 46 -6.66 -26.31 -4.22
C VAL A 46 -6.17 -27.18 -3.04
N PRO A 47 -5.50 -28.31 -3.30
CA PRO A 47 -4.95 -29.14 -2.24
C PRO A 47 -4.06 -28.29 -1.33
N ARG A 48 -4.23 -28.42 -0.01
CA ARG A 48 -3.40 -27.75 1.01
C ARG A 48 -1.90 -28.09 0.90
N SER A 49 -1.50 -28.96 -0.02
CA SER A 49 -0.09 -29.22 -0.34
C SER A 49 0.58 -28.13 -1.18
N HIS A 50 -0.15 -27.11 -1.63
CA HIS A 50 0.40 -25.83 -2.11
C HIS A 50 0.19 -24.69 -1.11
N ALA A 51 -0.12 -25.00 0.16
CA ALA A 51 0.02 -24.01 1.22
C ALA A 51 1.46 -23.51 1.20
N ALA A 52 1.63 -22.21 1.39
CA ALA A 52 2.89 -21.47 1.40
C ALA A 52 3.87 -21.90 2.53
N GLU A 53 3.87 -23.16 2.92
CA GLU A 53 4.76 -23.75 3.93
C GLU A 53 6.14 -24.10 3.35
N THR A 54 6.29 -24.15 2.02
CA THR A 54 7.58 -24.37 1.34
C THR A 54 8.18 -23.13 0.69
N LEU A 55 7.51 -21.97 0.76
CA LEU A 55 8.18 -20.70 0.54
C LEU A 55 8.99 -20.43 1.81
N GLY A 56 10.27 -20.84 1.80
CA GLY A 56 11.20 -20.56 2.88
C GLY A 56 11.07 -19.11 3.33
N LYS A 57 10.76 -18.91 4.60
CA LYS A 57 10.59 -17.60 5.24
C LYS A 57 11.72 -16.67 4.79
N ALA A 58 11.38 -15.58 4.10
CA ALA A 58 12.35 -14.63 3.53
C ALA A 58 13.38 -14.26 4.61
N ALA A 59 14.62 -14.67 4.37
CA ALA A 59 15.76 -14.33 5.21
C ALA A 59 16.54 -13.23 4.49
N VAL A 60 17.14 -12.32 5.25
CA VAL A 60 18.15 -11.37 4.74
C VAL A 60 19.14 -12.18 3.91
N PRO A 61 19.35 -11.82 2.63
CA PRO A 61 20.31 -12.48 1.77
C PRO A 61 21.69 -12.57 2.41
N ALA A 62 22.44 -13.63 2.13
CA ALA A 62 23.76 -13.86 2.74
C ALA A 62 24.70 -12.65 2.56
N ASP A 63 24.58 -11.94 1.44
CA ASP A 63 25.35 -10.74 1.11
C ASP A 63 25.13 -9.57 2.08
N LEU A 64 23.99 -9.54 2.79
CA LEU A 64 23.64 -8.48 3.75
C LEU A 64 23.58 -8.99 5.19
N ASN A 65 23.58 -10.31 5.42
CA ASN A 65 23.35 -10.86 6.74
C ASN A 65 24.50 -10.53 7.70
N GLY A 66 24.20 -9.89 8.84
CA GLY A 66 25.20 -9.41 9.79
C GLY A 66 26.00 -8.18 9.32
N GLN A 67 25.70 -7.63 8.12
CA GLN A 67 26.41 -6.50 7.56
C GLN A 67 25.90 -5.18 8.14
N THR A 68 26.79 -4.18 8.12
CA THR A 68 26.44 -2.80 8.40
C THR A 68 26.53 -1.98 7.12
N VAL A 69 25.57 -1.08 6.94
CA VAL A 69 25.37 -0.28 5.73
C VAL A 69 25.21 1.17 6.11
N GLN A 70 25.97 2.04 5.45
CA GLN A 70 25.83 3.48 5.55
C GLN A 70 24.92 4.01 4.43
N LEU A 71 23.95 4.82 4.82
CA LEU A 71 23.05 5.54 3.92
C LEU A 71 23.27 7.04 4.05
N SER A 72 23.26 7.73 2.91
CA SER A 72 23.28 9.18 2.81
C SER A 72 22.25 9.63 1.78
N TYR A 73 21.37 10.57 2.11
CA TYR A 73 20.35 11.07 1.18
C TYR A 73 20.70 12.45 0.65
N ASN A 74 20.32 12.74 -0.59
CA ASN A 74 20.55 14.04 -1.21
C ASN A 74 19.73 15.15 -0.53
N THR A 75 18.57 14.80 0.03
CA THR A 75 17.64 15.74 0.67
C THR A 75 17.94 15.98 2.15
N GLY A 76 18.94 15.29 2.74
CA GLY A 76 19.28 15.47 4.15
C GLY A 76 19.97 14.26 4.76
N SER A 77 19.98 14.21 6.10
CA SER A 77 20.69 13.17 6.85
C SER A 77 20.16 11.77 6.54
N GLY A 78 21.07 10.85 6.25
CA GLY A 78 20.80 9.42 6.22
C GLY A 78 21.00 8.79 7.59
N GLY A 79 21.62 7.61 7.60
CA GLY A 79 21.85 6.85 8.83
C GLY A 79 22.58 5.55 8.53
N THR A 80 22.70 4.71 9.55
CA THR A 80 23.36 3.41 9.45
C THR A 80 22.31 2.32 9.65
N ILE A 81 22.33 1.29 8.82
CA ILE A 81 21.56 0.05 8.99
C ILE A 81 22.52 -1.05 9.41
N ALA A 82 22.25 -1.71 10.53
CA ALA A 82 22.88 -2.97 10.89
C ALA A 82 21.87 -4.11 10.69
N PHE A 83 22.10 -4.97 9.71
CA PHE A 83 21.28 -6.16 9.50
C PHE A 83 21.64 -7.22 10.55
N ALA A 84 20.65 -7.74 11.26
CA ALA A 84 20.88 -8.74 12.29
C ALA A 84 21.19 -10.11 11.66
N THR A 85 22.00 -10.92 12.37
CA THR A 85 22.36 -12.29 11.97
C THR A 85 21.17 -13.26 12.00
N ASP A 86 20.05 -12.85 12.60
CA ASP A 86 18.77 -13.58 12.58
C ASP A 86 18.13 -13.62 11.18
N GLY A 87 18.65 -12.82 10.26
CA GLY A 87 18.20 -12.67 8.89
C GLY A 87 16.79 -12.10 8.77
N ARG A 88 16.27 -11.36 9.74
CA ARG A 88 14.87 -10.90 9.77
C ARG A 88 14.69 -9.50 10.34
N SER A 89 15.70 -9.00 11.02
CA SER A 89 15.65 -7.71 11.67
C SER A 89 16.75 -6.80 11.16
N LEU A 90 16.51 -5.50 11.19
CA LEU A 90 17.56 -4.51 11.06
C LEU A 90 17.50 -3.53 12.24
N THR A 91 18.63 -2.92 12.54
CA THR A 91 18.73 -1.76 13.43
C THR A 91 19.11 -0.54 12.62
N TYR A 92 18.22 0.45 12.54
CA TYR A 92 18.50 1.73 11.92
C TYR A 92 18.95 2.76 12.97
N THR A 93 20.06 3.44 12.72
CA THR A 93 20.59 4.54 13.53
C THR A 93 20.57 5.83 12.72
N ALA A 94 19.75 6.80 13.12
CA ALA A 94 19.63 8.07 12.40
C ALA A 94 20.88 8.95 12.62
N ALA A 95 21.52 9.43 11.55
CA ALA A 95 22.79 10.18 11.66
C ALA A 95 22.66 11.51 12.40
N GLY A 96 21.50 12.17 12.33
CA GLY A 96 21.29 13.49 12.96
C GLY A 96 20.97 13.44 14.45
N THR A 97 20.37 12.35 14.94
CA THR A 97 19.88 12.25 16.32
C THR A 97 20.54 11.13 17.11
N GLY A 98 21.20 10.18 16.45
CA GLY A 98 21.69 8.95 17.04
C GLY A 98 20.59 7.99 17.50
N ARG A 99 19.31 8.30 17.23
CA ARG A 99 18.19 7.44 17.64
C ARG A 99 18.26 6.11 16.91
N GLN A 100 18.11 5.03 17.68
CA GLN A 100 18.16 3.66 17.18
C GLN A 100 16.78 3.01 17.20
N THR A 101 16.49 2.23 16.16
CA THR A 101 15.25 1.46 16.05
C THR A 101 15.56 0.09 15.49
N SER A 102 15.19 -0.95 16.23
CA SER A 102 15.22 -2.33 15.72
C SER A 102 13.83 -2.73 15.26
N THR A 103 13.73 -3.24 14.03
CA THR A 103 12.45 -3.49 13.37
C THR A 103 12.57 -4.68 12.42
N PRO A 104 11.50 -5.45 12.19
CA PRO A 104 11.47 -6.44 11.12
C PRO A 104 11.80 -5.80 9.76
N VAL A 105 12.53 -6.53 8.93
CA VAL A 105 12.85 -6.12 7.57
C VAL A 105 12.39 -7.18 6.58
N ALA A 106 11.85 -6.72 5.45
CA ALA A 106 11.67 -7.54 4.25
C ALA A 106 12.75 -7.15 3.23
N ILE A 107 13.41 -8.15 2.66
CA ILE A 107 14.44 -7.95 1.64
C ILE A 107 14.16 -8.85 0.46
N GLU A 108 13.99 -8.26 -0.71
CA GLU A 108 13.82 -8.99 -1.96
C GLU A 108 15.04 -8.72 -2.85
N PRO A 109 15.79 -9.77 -3.26
CA PRO A 109 16.85 -9.61 -4.24
C PRO A 109 16.22 -9.28 -5.60
N ILE A 110 16.69 -8.20 -6.23
CA ILE A 110 16.29 -7.84 -7.60
C ILE A 110 17.30 -8.43 -8.59
N GLU A 111 18.58 -8.17 -8.33
CA GLU A 111 19.74 -8.70 -9.06
C GLU A 111 20.88 -8.89 -8.06
N ALA A 112 21.96 -9.57 -8.47
CA ALA A 112 23.17 -9.64 -7.66
C ALA A 112 23.66 -8.22 -7.29
N GLY A 113 23.77 -7.94 -5.99
CA GLY A 113 24.16 -6.62 -5.48
C GLY A 113 23.07 -5.54 -5.54
N ILE A 114 21.83 -5.86 -5.94
CA ILE A 114 20.68 -4.94 -5.87
C ILE A 114 19.55 -5.56 -5.05
N PHE A 115 19.09 -4.84 -4.04
CA PHE A 115 18.06 -5.31 -3.12
C PHE A 115 16.95 -4.29 -2.95
N LEU A 116 15.70 -4.76 -2.92
CA LEU A 116 14.59 -4.01 -2.35
C LEU A 116 14.55 -4.25 -0.85
N VAL A 117 14.78 -3.23 -0.05
CA VAL A 117 14.81 -3.29 1.42
C VAL A 117 13.64 -2.47 1.97
N THR A 118 12.76 -3.13 2.73
CA THR A 118 11.55 -2.52 3.29
C THR A 118 11.47 -2.71 4.80
N TRP A 119 11.21 -1.64 5.55
CA TRP A 119 11.03 -1.67 7.00
C TRP A 119 10.10 -0.54 7.47
N THR A 120 9.79 -0.52 8.76
CA THR A 120 9.09 0.60 9.41
C THR A 120 10.03 1.34 10.36
N ASP A 121 10.18 2.65 10.21
CA ASP A 121 11.04 3.47 11.07
C ASP A 121 10.37 3.84 12.41
N ASP A 122 11.07 4.59 13.26
CA ASP A 122 10.59 5.03 14.58
C ASP A 122 9.42 6.02 14.54
N THR A 123 9.18 6.64 13.38
CA THR A 123 8.03 7.53 13.17
C THR A 123 6.79 6.76 12.72
N GLY A 124 6.94 5.46 12.44
CA GLY A 124 5.89 4.62 11.86
C GLY A 124 5.77 4.76 10.35
N ALA A 125 6.71 5.43 9.68
CA ALA A 125 6.74 5.49 8.23
C ALA A 125 7.26 4.16 7.68
N VAL A 126 6.61 3.66 6.62
CA VAL A 126 7.10 2.53 5.84
C VAL A 126 8.14 3.05 4.87
N VAL A 127 9.36 2.54 5.02
CA VAL A 127 10.50 2.86 4.18
C VAL A 127 10.72 1.70 3.21
N SER A 128 10.76 1.98 1.91
CA SER A 128 11.00 0.97 0.86
C SER A 128 12.04 1.49 -0.11
N GLN A 129 13.17 0.80 -0.23
CA GLN A 129 14.35 1.30 -0.96
C GLN A 129 14.92 0.25 -1.90
N VAL A 130 15.23 0.65 -3.13
CA VAL A 130 16.16 -0.07 -3.99
C VAL A 130 17.57 0.39 -3.64
N GLN A 131 18.39 -0.54 -3.16
CA GLN A 131 19.79 -0.33 -2.81
C GLN A 131 20.67 -1.08 -3.81
N ASP A 132 21.36 -0.34 -4.68
CA ASP A 132 22.33 -0.87 -5.63
C ASP A 132 23.74 -0.68 -5.08
N TYR A 133 24.28 -1.75 -4.51
CA TYR A 133 25.61 -1.80 -3.91
C TYR A 133 26.73 -1.83 -4.96
N ARG A 134 26.41 -2.12 -6.23
CA ARG A 134 27.40 -2.11 -7.33
C ARG A 134 27.74 -0.68 -7.73
N THR A 135 26.73 0.19 -7.74
CA THR A 135 26.87 1.60 -8.10
C THR A 135 26.91 2.54 -6.90
N GLY A 136 26.63 2.02 -5.70
CA GLY A 136 26.57 2.78 -4.46
C GLY A 136 25.38 3.74 -4.41
N LYS A 137 24.28 3.42 -5.11
CA LYS A 137 23.09 4.27 -5.22
C LYS A 137 21.91 3.69 -4.45
N VAL A 138 21.13 4.59 -3.84
CA VAL A 138 19.84 4.24 -3.24
C VAL A 138 18.75 5.17 -3.76
N GLU A 139 17.59 4.59 -4.01
CA GLU A 139 16.34 5.30 -4.27
C GLU A 139 15.23 4.63 -3.46
N GLY A 140 14.34 5.41 -2.85
CA GLY A 140 13.23 4.82 -2.13
C GLY A 140 12.15 5.79 -1.72
N THR A 141 11.12 5.23 -1.11
CA THR A 141 9.93 5.93 -0.66
C THR A 141 9.77 5.84 0.86
N TRP A 142 9.21 6.91 1.43
CA TRP A 142 8.76 7.01 2.81
C TRP A 142 7.27 7.25 2.78
N THR A 143 6.50 6.24 3.18
CA THR A 143 5.05 6.31 3.22
C THR A 143 4.60 6.49 4.66
N ARG A 144 3.90 7.59 4.96
CA ARG A 144 3.31 7.85 6.27
C ARG A 144 1.84 8.22 6.13
N ARG A 145 1.14 8.30 7.27
CA ARG A 145 -0.22 8.87 7.35
C ARG A 145 -0.13 10.30 7.86
N ASP A 146 -0.85 11.22 7.22
CA ASP A 146 -1.00 12.59 7.73
C ASP A 146 -2.07 12.67 8.84
N ALA A 147 -2.31 13.87 9.37
CA ALA A 147 -3.29 14.10 10.43
C ALA A 147 -4.74 13.74 10.03
N SER A 148 -5.03 13.67 8.72
CA SER A 148 -6.33 13.26 8.19
C SER A 148 -6.43 11.75 7.93
N GLY A 149 -5.34 11.00 8.15
CA GLY A 149 -5.23 9.57 7.86
C GLY A 149 -4.94 9.26 6.38
N GLN A 150 -4.66 10.28 5.56
CA GLN A 150 -4.29 10.07 4.16
C GLN A 150 -2.84 9.64 4.04
N ALA A 151 -2.55 8.81 3.04
CA ALA A 151 -1.18 8.39 2.76
C ALA A 151 -0.41 9.55 2.10
N VAL A 152 0.74 9.89 2.67
CA VAL A 152 1.71 10.82 2.09
C VAL A 152 2.95 10.02 1.76
N ILE A 153 3.42 10.15 0.51
CA ILE A 153 4.59 9.44 -0.01
C ILE A 153 5.65 10.46 -0.38
N GLU A 154 6.85 10.30 0.17
CA GLU A 154 8.04 11.06 -0.21
C GLU A 154 9.03 10.14 -0.90
N THR A 155 9.62 10.59 -2.01
CA THR A 155 10.75 9.90 -2.66
C THR A 155 12.06 10.53 -2.24
N ARG A 156 13.08 9.71 -1.96
CA ARG A 156 14.44 10.17 -1.70
C ARG A 156 15.44 9.36 -2.51
N THR A 157 16.51 10.01 -2.92
CA THR A 157 17.67 9.41 -3.59
C THR A 157 18.93 9.72 -2.81
N GLY A 158 19.98 8.92 -3.01
CA GLY A 158 21.23 9.07 -2.28
C GLY A 158 22.25 7.99 -2.60
N SER A 159 23.16 7.75 -1.64
CA SER A 159 24.17 6.70 -1.71
C SER A 159 24.03 5.64 -0.63
N VAL A 160 24.54 4.45 -0.94
CA VAL A 160 24.57 3.27 -0.07
C VAL A 160 25.92 2.58 -0.16
N HIS A 161 26.51 2.25 0.99
CA HIS A 161 27.79 1.54 1.05
C HIS A 161 27.79 0.55 2.20
N LEU A 162 28.35 -0.64 1.99
CA LEU A 162 28.72 -1.52 3.09
C LEU A 162 29.84 -0.86 3.90
N THR A 163 29.83 -1.10 5.21
CA THR A 163 30.89 -0.68 6.12
C THR A 163 31.51 -1.90 6.76
N ASP A 164 32.84 -1.94 6.79
CA ASP A 164 33.63 -2.99 7.44
C ASP A 164 33.52 -2.97 8.97
#